data_AF-A0A1F8SGT6-F1
#
_entry.id   AF-A0A1F8SGT6-F1
#
_cell.length_a   1.000
_cell.length_b   1.000
_cell.length_c   1.000
_cell.angle_alpha   90.00
_cell.angle_beta   90.00
_cell.angle_gamma   90.00
#
_symmetry.space_group_name_H-M   'P 1'
#
loop_
_entity.id
_entity.type
_entity.pdbx_description
1 polymer ?
#
loop_
_entity_poly.entity_id
_entity_poly.type
_entity_poly.pdbx_seq_one_letter_code
_entity_poly.pdbx_strand_id
1 'polypeptide(L)'
;MSRKRLACLAVTLIVAGCGGASPSALPTGTTTAPASGTASEPPGDLPAASADPEPGSTAGGEVAAACELLTTEDIVEVTGWKVAEVRAEMTHGLFENGCRWTLDGGPAMAMGVPARIVLGVLSPGGRDYFDRYFAPFAAENGDEPLEGLADVGLRQSTGSVMAVLGDVLVAVQWLDGTASQSDKPVDIVRRVLENVAGEG
;
A
#
# COMPACT_ATOMS: atom_id res chain seq x y z
N MET A 1 -1.36 -9.73 -53.26
CA MET A 1 -2.29 -10.85 -53.52
C MET A 1 -2.22 -11.82 -52.34
N SER A 2 -3.35 -12.48 -52.01
CA SER A 2 -3.60 -13.47 -50.93
C SER A 2 -3.67 -12.93 -49.49
N ARG A 3 -4.85 -12.64 -48.90
CA ARG A 3 -6.07 -13.41 -48.56
C ARG A 3 -5.98 -14.23 -47.25
N LYS A 4 -6.71 -13.73 -46.24
CA LYS A 4 -7.53 -14.44 -45.22
C LYS A 4 -6.74 -15.29 -44.20
N ARG A 5 -7.05 -15.25 -42.90
CA ARG A 5 -8.27 -15.84 -42.32
C ARG A 5 -8.80 -15.11 -41.07
N LEU A 6 -10.10 -14.85 -41.14
CA LEU A 6 -11.05 -14.61 -40.06
C LEU A 6 -11.15 -15.86 -39.16
N ALA A 7 -11.19 -15.68 -37.85
CA ALA A 7 -11.75 -16.66 -36.93
C ALA A 7 -12.61 -15.91 -35.90
N CYS A 8 -13.91 -15.83 -36.18
CA CYS A 8 -14.94 -15.45 -35.22
C CYS A 8 -15.07 -16.59 -34.21
N LEU A 9 -14.77 -16.34 -32.93
CA LEU A 9 -15.26 -17.18 -31.85
C LEU A 9 -16.43 -16.45 -31.19
N ALA A 10 -17.64 -16.88 -31.52
CA ALA A 10 -18.85 -16.46 -30.84
C ALA A 10 -18.91 -17.18 -29.49
N VAL A 11 -18.80 -16.43 -28.39
CA VAL A 11 -19.05 -16.95 -27.05
C VAL A 11 -20.47 -16.54 -26.65
N THR A 12 -21.38 -17.50 -26.69
CA THR A 12 -22.74 -17.39 -26.18
C THR A 12 -22.68 -17.61 -24.67
N LEU A 13 -22.91 -16.57 -23.87
CA LEU A 13 -23.10 -16.71 -22.42
C LEU A 13 -24.60 -16.64 -22.10
N ILE A 14 -25.18 -17.78 -21.74
CA ILE A 14 -26.48 -17.88 -21.07
C ILE A 14 -26.17 -17.93 -19.58
N VAL A 15 -26.61 -16.94 -18.80
CA VAL A 15 -26.74 -17.08 -17.34
C VAL A 15 -28.17 -16.72 -16.96
N ALA A 16 -28.92 -17.76 -16.65
CA ALA A 16 -30.20 -17.69 -15.99
C ALA A 16 -29.99 -17.65 -14.47
N GLY A 17 -30.79 -16.83 -13.79
CA GLY A 17 -31.24 -17.10 -12.43
C GLY A 17 -30.40 -16.55 -11.27
N CYS A 18 -30.89 -15.49 -10.63
CA CYS A 18 -30.93 -15.41 -9.17
C CYS A 18 -31.97 -14.37 -8.73
N GLY A 19 -33.18 -14.83 -8.40
CA GLY A 19 -34.25 -14.01 -7.85
C GLY A 19 -34.83 -14.69 -6.62
N GLY A 20 -34.06 -14.69 -5.53
CA GLY A 20 -34.47 -15.22 -4.23
C GLY A 20 -34.21 -14.18 -3.15
N ALA A 21 -35.24 -13.38 -2.85
CA ALA A 21 -35.22 -12.46 -1.72
C ALA A 21 -35.33 -13.26 -0.40
N SER A 22 -34.42 -13.03 0.53
CA SER A 22 -34.56 -13.44 1.93
C SER A 22 -34.60 -12.18 2.80
N PRO A 23 -35.68 -11.91 3.55
CA PRO A 23 -35.68 -10.88 4.57
C PRO A 23 -34.94 -11.38 5.81
N SER A 24 -33.76 -10.83 6.10
CA SER A 24 -33.10 -11.04 7.39
C SER A 24 -33.62 -10.02 8.40
N ALA A 25 -34.26 -10.55 9.45
CA ALA A 25 -34.70 -9.81 10.61
C ALA A 25 -33.50 -9.27 11.41
N LEU A 26 -33.56 -8.00 11.81
CA LEU A 26 -32.61 -7.40 12.74
C LEU A 26 -32.95 -7.84 14.18
N PRO A 27 -32.00 -8.34 14.97
CA PRO A 27 -32.18 -8.44 16.42
C PRO A 27 -31.95 -7.06 17.06
N THR A 28 -32.98 -6.57 17.72
CA THR A 28 -32.93 -5.46 18.68
C THR A 28 -32.39 -5.96 20.01
N GLY A 29 -31.33 -5.35 20.53
CA GLY A 29 -30.90 -5.52 21.94
C GLY A 29 -29.38 -5.44 22.09
N THR A 30 -28.78 -4.90 23.14
CA THR A 30 -29.26 -4.22 24.35
C THR A 30 -28.04 -3.46 24.84
N THR A 31 -28.12 -2.14 24.95
CA THR A 31 -27.02 -1.29 25.43
C THR A 31 -26.85 -1.51 26.93
N THR A 32 -25.77 -2.17 27.32
CA THR A 32 -25.35 -2.28 28.73
C THR A 32 -24.16 -1.35 28.94
N ALA A 33 -24.31 -0.40 29.87
CA ALA A 33 -23.30 0.59 30.23
C ALA A 33 -22.09 -0.06 30.92
N PRO A 34 -20.86 0.48 30.74
CA PRO A 34 -19.71 0.05 31.51
C PRO A 34 -19.75 0.62 32.93
N ALA A 35 -19.45 -0.26 33.90
CA ALA A 35 -19.22 0.10 35.29
C ALA A 35 -17.84 0.76 35.46
N SER A 36 -17.82 1.87 36.20
CA SER A 36 -16.62 2.55 36.65
C SER A 36 -15.78 1.64 37.57
N GLY A 37 -14.58 1.28 37.13
CA GLY A 37 -13.56 0.60 37.93
C GLY A 37 -12.50 1.59 38.38
N THR A 38 -12.37 1.74 39.69
CA THR A 38 -11.42 2.59 40.42
C THR A 38 -9.96 2.18 40.17
N ALA A 39 -9.11 3.19 39.96
CA ALA A 39 -7.66 3.09 39.93
C ALA A 39 -7.08 2.61 41.26
N SER A 40 -6.03 1.80 41.19
CA SER A 40 -5.14 1.48 42.31
C SER A 40 -3.72 1.39 41.80
N GLU A 41 -2.91 2.41 42.12
CA GLU A 41 -1.45 2.38 42.02
C GLU A 41 -0.87 1.42 43.07
N PRO A 42 0.21 0.69 42.72
CA PRO A 42 1.25 0.33 43.68
C PRO A 42 2.56 1.10 43.41
N PRO A 43 3.29 1.54 44.46
CA PRO A 43 4.63 2.07 44.32
C PRO A 43 5.64 0.91 44.27
N GLY A 44 6.59 0.97 43.34
CA GLY A 44 7.66 -0.02 43.22
C GLY A 44 8.93 0.58 42.63
N ASP A 45 9.91 0.82 43.50
CA ASP A 45 11.28 1.24 43.21
C ASP A 45 12.07 0.19 42.41
N LEU A 46 12.64 0.65 41.28
CA LEU A 46 13.95 0.41 40.65
C LEU A 46 14.54 -1.03 40.57
N PRO A 47 15.11 -1.40 39.40
CA PRO A 47 16.54 -1.11 39.19
C PRO A 47 16.85 -0.44 37.85
N ALA A 48 17.88 0.42 37.86
CA ALA A 48 18.47 1.02 36.67
C ALA A 48 19.00 -0.08 35.73
N ALA A 49 18.29 -0.28 34.62
CA ALA A 49 18.76 -1.11 33.52
C ALA A 49 19.72 -0.27 32.66
N SER A 50 20.88 -0.88 32.41
CA SER A 50 22.00 -0.38 31.63
C SER A 50 21.56 0.30 30.33
N ALA A 51 22.16 1.45 30.05
CA ALA A 51 22.11 2.06 28.73
C ALA A 51 22.71 1.08 27.71
N ASP A 52 21.85 0.36 27.00
CA ASP A 52 22.22 -0.32 25.76
C ASP A 52 22.73 0.72 24.75
N PRO A 53 23.71 0.34 23.90
CA PRO A 53 24.40 1.27 23.02
C PRO A 53 23.40 2.00 22.12
N GLU A 54 23.47 3.33 22.10
CA GLU A 54 22.78 4.14 21.09
C GLU A 54 23.06 3.53 19.71
N PRO A 55 22.04 3.07 18.96
CA PRO A 55 22.26 2.76 17.56
C PRO A 55 22.76 4.05 16.93
N GLY A 56 24.01 4.01 16.45
CA GLY A 56 24.64 5.14 15.82
C GLY A 56 23.66 5.74 14.83
N SER A 57 23.28 6.99 15.08
CA SER A 57 22.51 7.84 14.17
C SER A 57 23.32 7.92 12.88
N THR A 58 23.07 6.95 12.01
CA THR A 58 23.67 6.85 10.70
C THR A 58 22.95 7.92 9.91
N ALA A 59 23.68 8.98 9.57
CA ALA A 59 23.28 10.14 8.77
C ALA A 59 21.90 9.95 8.12
N GLY A 60 20.84 10.31 8.86
CA GLY A 60 19.48 10.28 8.37
C GLY A 60 19.31 11.42 7.40
N GLY A 61 19.68 11.18 6.14
CA GLY A 61 19.26 12.04 5.04
C GLY A 61 17.74 12.10 5.08
N GLU A 62 17.20 13.31 5.23
CA GLU A 62 15.77 13.56 5.07
C GLU A 62 15.40 13.04 3.67
N VAL A 63 14.56 12.01 3.61
CA VAL A 63 14.13 11.46 2.32
C VAL A 63 13.37 12.54 1.57
N ALA A 64 13.64 12.70 0.27
CA ALA A 64 12.96 13.68 -0.56
C ALA A 64 11.42 13.61 -0.41
N ALA A 65 10.77 14.73 -0.70
CA ALA A 65 9.31 14.79 -0.68
C ALA A 65 8.74 13.68 -1.56
N ALA A 66 7.73 12.94 -1.09
CA ALA A 66 7.23 11.74 -1.77
C ALA A 66 6.77 12.02 -3.20
N CYS A 67 6.30 13.24 -3.49
CA CYS A 67 5.92 13.65 -4.85
C CYS A 67 7.09 13.85 -5.81
N GLU A 68 8.31 14.00 -5.29
CA GLU A 68 9.54 14.19 -6.09
C GLU A 68 10.23 12.85 -6.38
N LEU A 69 9.90 11.79 -5.62
CA LEU A 69 10.43 10.44 -5.80
C LEU A 69 9.96 9.75 -7.08
N LEU A 70 8.94 10.28 -7.76
CA LEU A 70 8.49 9.79 -9.06
C LEU A 70 8.18 10.97 -9.98
N THR A 71 8.86 11.01 -11.12
CA THR A 71 8.53 11.97 -12.17
C THR A 71 7.26 11.54 -12.91
N THR A 72 6.66 12.47 -13.66
CA THR A 72 5.55 12.11 -14.54
C THR A 72 5.99 11.12 -15.61
N GLU A 73 7.23 11.26 -16.09
CA GLU A 73 7.86 10.39 -17.06
C GLU A 73 8.01 8.96 -16.53
N ASP A 74 8.47 8.78 -15.29
CA ASP A 74 8.55 7.46 -14.63
C ASP A 74 7.19 6.77 -14.58
N ILE A 75 6.16 7.51 -14.18
CA ILE A 75 4.80 6.97 -14.07
C ILE A 75 4.26 6.61 -15.45
N VAL A 76 4.47 7.42 -16.47
CA VAL A 76 4.05 7.11 -17.84
C VAL A 76 4.81 5.89 -18.36
N GLU A 77 6.10 5.77 -18.10
CA GLU A 77 6.94 4.64 -18.50
C GLU A 77 6.41 3.32 -17.92
N VAL A 78 6.12 3.29 -16.61
CA VAL A 78 5.64 2.09 -15.92
C VAL A 78 4.18 1.78 -16.26
N THR A 79 3.32 2.79 -16.30
CA THR A 79 1.87 2.57 -16.35
C THR A 79 1.29 2.62 -17.75
N GLY A 80 1.95 3.33 -18.68
CA GLY A 80 1.43 3.69 -19.99
C GLY A 80 0.35 4.77 -19.95
N TRP A 81 0.06 5.37 -18.80
CA TRP A 81 -1.03 6.33 -18.61
C TRP A 81 -0.51 7.72 -18.26
N LYS A 82 -1.22 8.75 -18.73
CA LYS A 82 -0.87 10.13 -18.42
C LYS A 82 -1.23 10.46 -16.98
N VAL A 83 -0.41 11.28 -16.34
CA VAL A 83 -0.73 11.86 -15.04
C VAL A 83 -1.67 13.05 -15.27
N ALA A 84 -2.85 13.00 -14.67
CA ALA A 84 -3.85 14.07 -14.72
C ALA A 84 -3.68 15.06 -13.56
N GLU A 85 -3.32 14.57 -12.38
CA GLU A 85 -3.17 15.37 -11.16
C GLU A 85 -2.09 14.76 -10.27
N VAL A 86 -1.31 15.63 -9.62
CA VAL A 86 -0.38 15.25 -8.54
C VAL A 86 -0.76 16.03 -7.29
N ARG A 87 -0.82 15.36 -6.15
CA ARG A 87 -1.19 15.99 -4.89
C ARG A 87 -0.43 15.35 -3.73
N ALA A 88 0.27 16.18 -2.96
CA ALA A 88 0.80 15.77 -1.65
C ALA A 88 -0.36 15.43 -0.71
N GLU A 89 -0.30 14.27 -0.07
CA GLU A 89 -1.31 13.83 0.89
C GLU A 89 -0.70 12.99 2.02
N MET A 90 -1.28 13.09 3.21
CA MET A 90 -0.97 12.15 4.28
C MET A 90 -1.65 10.82 3.99
N THR A 91 -0.85 9.77 3.83
CA THR A 91 -1.37 8.43 3.55
C THR A 91 -1.69 7.72 4.86
N HIS A 92 -2.97 7.39 5.06
CA HIS A 92 -3.50 6.62 6.20
C HIS A 92 -3.18 7.15 7.60
N GLY A 93 -2.81 8.43 7.74
CA GLY A 93 -2.42 9.02 9.03
C GLY A 93 -1.13 8.44 9.62
N LEU A 94 -0.39 7.66 8.82
CA LEU A 94 0.83 6.94 9.22
C LEU A 94 2.05 7.47 8.47
N PHE A 95 1.88 7.81 7.20
CA PHE A 95 2.94 8.40 6.38
C PHE A 95 2.76 9.91 6.38
N GLU A 96 3.65 10.60 7.10
CA GLU A 96 3.71 12.06 7.12
C GLU A 96 4.13 12.62 5.75
N ASN A 97 4.89 11.83 5.00
CA ASN A 97 5.33 12.13 3.64
C ASN A 97 4.62 11.20 2.64
N GLY A 98 3.61 11.72 1.95
CA GLY A 98 2.87 10.95 0.96
C GLY A 98 2.48 11.77 -0.27
N CYS A 99 2.22 11.06 -1.37
CA CYS A 99 1.83 11.66 -2.62
C CYS A 99 0.82 10.81 -3.36
N ARG A 100 -0.07 11.47 -4.09
CA ARG A 100 -1.06 10.85 -4.94
C ARG A 100 -0.93 11.33 -6.37
N TRP A 101 -0.92 10.38 -7.28
CA TRP A 101 -1.06 10.64 -8.71
C TRP A 101 -2.40 10.09 -9.19
N THR A 102 -3.22 10.96 -9.79
CA THR A 102 -4.42 10.56 -10.52
C THR A 102 -4.03 10.36 -11.98
N LEU A 103 -4.39 9.21 -12.56
CA LEU A 103 -4.02 8.82 -13.91
C LEU A 103 -5.22 8.91 -14.85
N ASP A 104 -4.99 9.44 -16.05
CA ASP A 104 -5.96 9.48 -17.16
C ASP A 104 -5.86 8.19 -17.98
N GLY A 105 -6.26 7.07 -17.35
CA GLY A 105 -6.18 5.74 -17.94
C GLY A 105 -6.59 4.61 -16.99
N GLY A 106 -6.60 3.40 -17.54
CA GLY A 106 -6.81 2.17 -16.77
C GLY A 106 -8.20 1.56 -16.84
N PRO A 107 -8.34 0.29 -16.38
CA PRO A 107 -9.57 -0.47 -16.53
C PRO A 107 -10.75 0.12 -15.75
N ALA A 108 -10.50 0.75 -14.60
CA ALA A 108 -11.54 1.45 -13.82
C ALA A 108 -12.11 2.71 -14.51
N MET A 109 -11.43 3.28 -15.52
CA MET A 109 -11.95 4.45 -16.24
C MET A 109 -13.27 4.15 -16.96
N ALA A 110 -13.48 2.90 -17.39
CA ALA A 110 -14.76 2.47 -17.96
C ALA A 110 -15.93 2.59 -16.96
N MET A 111 -15.64 2.62 -15.66
CA MET A 111 -16.60 2.83 -14.57
C MET A 111 -16.60 4.28 -14.05
N GLY A 112 -15.90 5.20 -14.72
CA GLY A 112 -15.80 6.61 -14.32
C GLY A 112 -14.94 6.86 -13.08
N VAL A 113 -14.12 5.88 -12.67
CA VAL A 113 -13.19 6.03 -11.54
C VAL A 113 -11.77 6.07 -12.09
N PRO A 114 -11.03 7.20 -11.94
CA PRO A 114 -9.67 7.29 -12.44
C PRO A 114 -8.75 6.37 -11.65
N ALA A 115 -7.78 5.78 -12.32
CA ALA A 115 -6.73 5.03 -11.66
C ALA A 115 -5.88 5.96 -10.78
N ARG A 116 -5.44 5.49 -9.62
CA ARG A 116 -4.61 6.29 -8.71
C ARG A 116 -3.43 5.49 -8.17
N ILE A 117 -2.32 6.19 -8.00
CA ILE A 117 -1.16 5.73 -7.24
C ILE A 117 -1.14 6.56 -5.96
N VAL A 118 -1.12 5.90 -4.81
CA VAL A 118 -0.93 6.55 -3.51
C VAL A 118 0.37 6.01 -2.93
N LEU A 119 1.36 6.88 -2.79
CA LEU A 119 2.65 6.60 -2.18
C LEU A 119 2.67 7.13 -0.74
N GLY A 120 3.13 6.30 0.17
CA GLY A 120 3.55 6.70 1.52
C GLY A 120 5.01 6.36 1.70
N VAL A 121 5.77 7.29 2.28
CA VAL A 121 7.16 7.10 2.67
C VAL A 121 7.31 7.42 4.15
N LEU A 122 7.93 6.51 4.88
CA LEU A 122 8.27 6.68 6.27
C LEU A 122 9.78 6.55 6.43
N SER A 123 10.41 7.67 6.77
CA SER A 123 11.83 7.75 7.10
C SER A 123 12.07 8.96 8.00
N PRO A 124 12.92 8.84 9.04
CA PRO A 124 13.51 7.59 9.55
C PRO A 124 12.46 6.70 10.27
N GLY A 125 12.86 5.51 10.71
CA GLY A 125 12.06 4.57 11.50
C GLY A 125 11.17 3.63 10.70
N GLY A 126 11.32 3.59 9.37
CA GLY A 126 10.52 2.75 8.49
C GLY A 126 10.71 1.26 8.76
N ARG A 127 11.92 0.83 9.12
CA ARG A 127 12.21 -0.58 9.43
C ARG A 127 11.52 -1.04 10.70
N ASP A 128 11.72 -0.31 11.80
CA ASP A 128 11.10 -0.63 13.09
C ASP A 128 9.56 -0.63 12.98
N TYR A 129 9.00 0.33 12.24
CA TYR A 129 7.57 0.37 11.98
C TYR A 129 7.09 -0.87 11.21
N PHE A 130 7.80 -1.27 10.15
CA PHE A 130 7.45 -2.46 9.39
C PHE A 130 7.48 -3.74 10.22
N ASP A 131 8.58 -3.94 10.95
CA ASP A 131 8.82 -5.12 11.77
C ASP A 131 7.79 -5.23 12.92
N ARG A 132 7.28 -4.09 13.42
CA ARG A 132 6.25 -4.06 14.48
C ARG A 132 4.83 -4.25 13.97
N TYR A 133 4.47 -3.63 12.85
CA TYR A 133 3.05 -3.49 12.45
C TYR A 133 2.65 -4.29 11.21
N PHE A 134 3.59 -4.74 10.38
CA PHE A 134 3.28 -5.48 9.16
C PHE A 134 3.87 -6.89 9.18
N ALA A 135 5.17 -7.04 9.46
CA ALA A 135 5.85 -8.34 9.42
C ALA A 135 5.15 -9.45 10.25
N PRO A 136 4.66 -9.20 11.48
CA PRO A 136 4.07 -10.25 12.31
C PRO A 136 2.74 -10.79 11.76
N PHE A 137 2.05 -10.00 10.93
CA PHE A 137 0.70 -10.31 10.43
C PHE A 137 0.67 -10.73 8.97
N ALA A 138 1.81 -10.63 8.26
CA ALA A 138 1.88 -10.89 6.81
C ALA A 138 1.33 -12.27 6.42
N ALA A 139 1.73 -13.33 7.13
CA ALA A 139 1.27 -14.69 6.83
C ALA A 139 -0.23 -14.89 7.13
N GLU A 140 -0.76 -14.26 8.19
CA GLU A 140 -2.18 -14.35 8.57
C GLU A 140 -3.07 -13.62 7.55
N ASN A 141 -2.60 -12.48 7.04
CA ASN A 141 -3.30 -11.67 6.05
C ASN A 141 -3.24 -12.23 4.63
N GLY A 142 -2.46 -13.31 4.42
CA GLY A 142 -2.21 -13.87 3.09
C GLY A 142 -1.36 -12.95 2.21
N ASP A 143 -0.48 -12.16 2.83
CA ASP A 143 0.42 -11.27 2.12
C ASP A 143 1.58 -12.08 1.48
N GLU A 144 1.97 -11.70 0.28
CA GLU A 144 2.97 -12.39 -0.55
C GLU A 144 4.34 -11.71 -0.43
N PRO A 145 5.39 -12.41 0.01
CA PRO A 145 6.75 -11.87 -0.02
C PRO A 145 7.22 -11.61 -1.46
N LEU A 146 7.85 -10.46 -1.69
CA LEU A 146 8.43 -10.07 -2.97
C LEU A 146 9.96 -10.11 -2.89
N GLU A 147 10.53 -11.29 -3.18
CA GLU A 147 11.98 -11.50 -3.13
C GLU A 147 12.72 -10.58 -4.11
N GLY A 148 13.81 -9.98 -3.65
CA GLY A 148 14.69 -9.14 -4.48
C GLY A 148 14.16 -7.72 -4.76
N LEU A 149 13.03 -7.31 -4.18
CA LEU A 149 12.53 -5.94 -4.33
C LEU A 149 13.33 -4.92 -3.49
N ALA A 150 13.68 -5.27 -2.25
CA ALA A 150 14.48 -4.48 -1.32
C ALA A 150 15.05 -5.42 -0.22
N ASP A 151 15.43 -4.89 0.95
CA ASP A 151 15.76 -5.73 2.12
C ASP A 151 14.55 -6.55 2.56
N VAL A 152 13.36 -5.95 2.46
CA VAL A 152 12.07 -6.61 2.62
C VAL A 152 11.11 -6.10 1.55
N GLY A 153 10.40 -7.01 0.89
CA GLY A 153 9.31 -6.67 -0.04
C GLY A 153 8.07 -7.50 0.30
N LEU A 154 6.90 -6.86 0.29
CA LEU A 154 5.63 -7.51 0.62
C LEU A 154 4.51 -6.97 -0.25
N ARG A 155 3.78 -7.84 -0.94
CA ARG A 155 2.51 -7.53 -1.60
C ARG A 155 1.38 -7.92 -0.65
N GLN A 156 0.60 -6.94 -0.22
CA GLN A 156 -0.59 -7.20 0.58
C GLN A 156 -1.68 -7.86 -0.26
N SER A 157 -2.57 -8.63 0.38
CA SER A 157 -3.75 -9.21 -0.28
C SER A 157 -4.68 -8.16 -0.93
N THR A 158 -4.60 -6.89 -0.49
CA THR A 158 -5.29 -5.74 -1.10
C THR A 158 -4.71 -5.30 -2.45
N GLY A 159 -3.54 -5.82 -2.84
CA GLY A 159 -2.78 -5.39 -4.02
C GLY A 159 -1.81 -4.23 -3.74
N SER A 160 -1.77 -3.70 -2.52
CA SER A 160 -0.76 -2.71 -2.11
C SER A 160 0.61 -3.37 -2.00
N VAL A 161 1.67 -2.67 -2.35
CA VAL A 161 3.05 -3.17 -2.23
C VAL A 161 3.82 -2.31 -1.24
N MET A 162 4.51 -2.98 -0.32
CA MET A 162 5.40 -2.35 0.66
C MET A 162 6.81 -2.86 0.45
N ALA A 163 7.79 -2.00 0.67
CA ALA A 163 9.19 -2.38 0.68
C ALA A 163 9.96 -1.59 1.73
N VAL A 164 10.97 -2.23 2.31
CA VAL A 164 11.90 -1.62 3.25
C VAL A 164 13.30 -1.67 2.68
N LEU A 165 13.96 -0.52 2.62
CA LEU A 165 15.35 -0.36 2.23
C LEU A 165 16.08 0.43 3.32
N GLY A 166 17.01 -0.21 4.02
CA GLY A 166 17.62 0.34 5.21
C GLY A 166 16.56 0.66 6.27
N ASP A 167 16.42 1.94 6.60
CA ASP A 167 15.43 2.47 7.56
C ASP A 167 14.26 3.22 6.88
N VAL A 168 14.12 3.09 5.55
CA VAL A 168 13.05 3.70 4.78
C VAL A 168 11.99 2.66 4.46
N LEU A 169 10.73 2.93 4.84
CA LEU A 169 9.57 2.15 4.43
C LEU A 169 8.82 2.90 3.33
N VAL A 170 8.62 2.23 2.20
CA VAL A 170 7.84 2.70 1.05
C VAL A 170 6.59 1.84 0.95
N ALA A 171 5.42 2.46 0.80
CA ALA A 171 4.16 1.78 0.58
C ALA A 171 3.43 2.40 -0.62
N VAL A 172 3.08 1.58 -1.60
CA VAL A 172 2.32 1.97 -2.78
C VAL A 172 0.98 1.26 -2.77
N GLN A 173 -0.09 2.03 -2.68
CA GLN A 173 -1.44 1.56 -2.94
C GLN A 173 -1.84 1.91 -4.38
N TRP A 174 -2.26 0.90 -5.11
CA TRP A 174 -2.69 1.02 -6.50
C TRP A 174 -4.20 0.87 -6.58
N LEU A 175 -4.87 1.88 -7.11
CA LEU A 175 -6.33 1.95 -7.15
C LEU A 175 -6.80 2.04 -8.60
N ASP A 176 -6.95 0.90 -9.27
CA ASP A 176 -7.49 0.83 -10.64
C ASP A 176 -8.55 -0.28 -10.85
N GLY A 177 -8.99 -0.92 -9.77
CA GLY A 177 -9.92 -2.06 -9.80
C GLY A 177 -9.29 -3.40 -10.19
N THR A 178 -7.99 -3.45 -10.52
CA THR A 178 -7.23 -4.65 -10.91
C THR A 178 -5.92 -4.82 -10.14
N ALA A 179 -5.74 -4.08 -9.04
CA ALA A 179 -4.49 -3.98 -8.27
C ALA A 179 -3.84 -5.33 -7.92
N SER A 180 -4.64 -6.31 -7.47
CA SER A 180 -4.14 -7.64 -7.09
C SER A 180 -3.68 -8.51 -8.27
N GLN A 181 -3.93 -8.08 -9.51
CA GLN A 181 -3.59 -8.82 -10.74
C GLN A 181 -2.51 -8.13 -11.56
N SER A 182 -1.92 -7.04 -11.06
CA SER A 182 -0.96 -6.22 -11.80
C SER A 182 0.41 -6.21 -11.12
N ASP A 183 1.47 -6.26 -11.92
CA ASP A 183 2.85 -6.04 -11.45
C ASP A 183 3.24 -4.56 -11.42
N LYS A 184 2.40 -3.66 -11.96
CA LYS A 184 2.65 -2.21 -11.95
C LYS A 184 2.98 -1.65 -10.56
N PRO A 185 2.30 -2.03 -9.47
CA PRO A 185 2.65 -1.52 -8.14
C PRO A 185 4.07 -1.92 -7.71
N VAL A 186 4.54 -3.10 -8.11
CA VAL A 186 5.91 -3.58 -7.84
C VAL A 186 6.92 -2.76 -8.64
N ASP A 187 6.62 -2.50 -9.92
CA ASP A 187 7.50 -1.69 -10.77
C ASP A 187 7.59 -0.24 -10.31
N ILE A 188 6.47 0.34 -9.82
CA ILE A 188 6.47 1.66 -9.18
C ILE A 188 7.33 1.67 -7.92
N VAL A 189 7.17 0.69 -7.03
CA VAL A 189 8.01 0.60 -5.82
C VAL A 189 9.48 0.46 -6.18
N ARG A 190 9.83 -0.35 -7.19
CA ARG A 190 11.22 -0.47 -7.64
C ARG A 190 11.81 0.88 -8.07
N ARG A 191 11.07 1.67 -8.87
CA ARG A 191 11.52 3.00 -9.31
C ARG A 191 11.66 3.97 -8.13
N VAL A 192 10.76 3.94 -7.16
CA VAL A 192 10.89 4.74 -5.92
C VAL A 192 12.17 4.37 -5.17
N LEU A 193 12.44 3.08 -5.00
CA LEU A 193 13.62 2.61 -4.27
C LEU A 193 14.93 2.97 -4.98
N GLU A 194 14.96 2.94 -6.32
CA GLU A 194 16.10 3.40 -7.11
C GLU A 194 16.40 4.88 -6.85
N ASN A 195 15.36 5.72 -6.76
CA ASN A 195 15.51 7.15 -6.47
C ASN A 195 15.94 7.40 -5.02
N VAL A 196 15.34 6.70 -4.04
CA VAL A 196 15.74 6.78 -2.62
C VAL A 196 17.21 6.37 -2.44
N ALA A 197 17.66 5.32 -3.11
CA ALA A 197 19.05 4.84 -3.02
C ALA A 197 20.06 5.79 -3.69
N GLY A 198 19.62 6.56 -4.70
CA GLY A 198 20.47 7.51 -5.43
C GLY A 198 20.72 8.84 -4.69
N GLU A 199 19.95 9.13 -3.64
CA GLU A 199 20.02 10.39 -2.88
C GLU A 199 20.90 10.31 -1.61
N GLY A 200 21.37 9.12 -1.22
CA GLY A 200 22.24 8.88 -0.05
C GLY A 200 23.71 8.70 -0.40
#